data_AF-A0A410P2W9-F1
#
_entry.id   AF-A0A410P2W9-F1
#
_cell.length_a   1.000
_cell.length_b   1.000
_cell.length_c   1.000
_cell.angle_alpha   90.00
_cell.angle_beta   90.00
_cell.angle_gamma   90.00
#
_symmetry.space_group_name_H-M   'P 1'
#
loop_
_entity.id
_entity.type
_entity.pdbx_description
1 polymer ?
#
loop_
_entity_poly.entity_id
_entity_poly.type
_entity_poly.pdbx_seq_one_letter_code
_entity_poly.pdbx_strand_id
1 'polypeptide(L)'
;MKRVLLWSVCGIVFLGALGHILFYEHAKDAKRRELRRELMAIAAKSASSIDAATLARIPLTMDGDKSPEYKAIFDTLLQIKEAYPIVKYVYILTNTNEPGILQFVVDADPLPAIITAKSQRSFPGDKYDARSYPGMLNGFRGPSADRKISMDDWGVTLSGYAPIKDAGGKAVAILCIDMDAGRLYAYLQSVRPIIFLLWALVAAAVIAFMVDLALRKKIVPGGSSQKP
;
A
#
# COMPACT_ATOMS: atom_id res chain seq x y z
N MET A 1 -25.30 -40.78 -15.37
CA MET A 1 -24.44 -40.76 -14.16
C MET A 1 -23.02 -40.22 -14.40
N LYS A 2 -22.22 -40.72 -15.38
CA LYS A 2 -20.85 -40.21 -15.63
C LYS A 2 -20.77 -38.72 -16.01
N ARG A 3 -21.70 -38.23 -16.86
CA ARG A 3 -21.76 -36.80 -17.27
C ARG A 3 -22.13 -35.88 -16.10
N VAL A 4 -23.08 -36.28 -15.26
CA VAL A 4 -23.48 -35.52 -14.06
C VAL A 4 -22.29 -35.36 -13.10
N LEU A 5 -21.54 -36.43 -12.88
CA LEU A 5 -20.34 -36.42 -12.04
C LEU A 5 -19.26 -35.47 -12.57
N LEU A 6 -19.01 -35.50 -13.89
CA LEU A 6 -18.07 -34.60 -14.54
C LEU A 6 -18.47 -33.13 -14.35
N TRP A 7 -19.74 -32.80 -14.58
CA TRP A 7 -20.25 -31.43 -14.38
C TRP A 7 -20.17 -30.98 -12.92
N SER A 8 -20.42 -31.87 -11.96
CA SER A 8 -20.26 -31.56 -10.53
C SER A 8 -18.80 -31.25 -10.18
N VAL A 9 -17.84 -32.03 -10.68
CA VAL A 9 -16.40 -31.77 -10.45
C VAL A 9 -15.98 -30.45 -11.11
N CYS A 10 -16.37 -30.21 -12.36
CA CYS A 10 -16.11 -28.94 -13.05
C CYS A 10 -16.72 -27.76 -12.28
N GLY A 11 -17.94 -27.90 -11.76
CA GLY A 11 -18.60 -26.88 -10.95
C GLY A 11 -17.85 -26.56 -9.67
N ILE A 12 -17.36 -27.57 -8.95
CA ILE A 12 -16.59 -27.37 -7.71
C ILE A 12 -15.24 -26.69 -8.00
N VAL A 13 -14.53 -27.14 -9.05
CA VAL A 13 -13.27 -26.50 -9.48
C VAL A 13 -13.51 -25.06 -9.90
N PHE A 14 -14.58 -24.78 -10.65
CA PHE A 14 -14.93 -23.43 -11.09
C PHE A 14 -15.29 -22.52 -9.92
N LEU A 15 -16.22 -22.94 -9.05
CA LEU A 15 -16.59 -22.20 -7.84
C LEU A 15 -15.36 -21.95 -6.97
N GLY A 16 -14.42 -22.89 -6.99
CA GLY A 16 -13.20 -22.75 -6.25
C GLY A 16 -12.21 -21.74 -6.82
N ALA A 17 -11.92 -21.82 -8.11
CA ALA A 17 -11.11 -20.82 -8.80
C ALA A 17 -11.72 -19.42 -8.64
N LEU A 18 -13.04 -19.29 -8.75
CA LEU A 18 -13.75 -18.03 -8.54
C LEU A 18 -13.61 -17.55 -7.09
N GLY A 19 -13.86 -18.41 -6.10
CA GLY A 19 -13.68 -18.09 -4.69
C GLY A 19 -12.24 -17.67 -4.35
N HIS A 20 -11.25 -18.32 -4.96
CA HIS A 20 -9.83 -17.95 -4.83
C HIS A 20 -9.59 -16.51 -5.32
N ILE A 21 -10.05 -16.18 -6.52
CA ILE A 21 -9.86 -14.85 -7.11
C ILE A 21 -10.54 -13.79 -6.23
N LEU A 22 -11.79 -14.02 -5.84
CA LEU A 22 -12.55 -13.07 -5.02
C LEU A 22 -11.91 -12.87 -3.64
N PHE A 23 -11.48 -13.94 -2.98
CA PHE A 23 -10.81 -13.86 -1.69
C PHE A 23 -9.48 -13.11 -1.80
N TYR A 24 -8.67 -13.42 -2.81
CA TYR A 24 -7.38 -12.77 -3.02
C TYR A 24 -7.53 -11.26 -3.26
N GLU A 25 -8.48 -10.87 -4.12
CA GLU A 25 -8.79 -9.46 -4.36
C GLU A 25 -9.30 -8.77 -3.09
N HIS A 26 -10.17 -9.44 -2.32
CA HIS A 26 -10.67 -8.91 -1.05
C HIS A 26 -9.55 -8.72 -0.03
N ALA A 27 -8.67 -9.70 0.15
CA ALA A 27 -7.55 -9.65 1.08
C ALA A 27 -6.55 -8.53 0.70
N LYS A 28 -6.24 -8.40 -0.59
CA LYS A 28 -5.40 -7.32 -1.13
C LYS A 28 -6.00 -5.94 -0.86
N ASP A 29 -7.29 -5.78 -1.15
CA ASP A 29 -7.98 -4.51 -0.95
C ASP A 29 -8.13 -4.17 0.54
N ALA A 30 -8.42 -5.16 1.40
CA ALA A 30 -8.50 -4.98 2.83
C ALA A 30 -7.16 -4.52 3.40
N LYS A 31 -6.05 -5.19 3.05
CA LYS A 31 -4.72 -4.81 3.51
C LYS A 31 -4.30 -3.43 3.00
N ARG A 32 -4.60 -3.11 1.73
CA ARG A 32 -4.34 -1.77 1.18
C ARG A 32 -5.11 -0.68 1.93
N ARG A 33 -6.39 -0.90 2.27
CA ARG A 33 -7.19 0.05 3.05
C ARG A 33 -6.65 0.24 4.47
N GLU A 34 -6.19 -0.83 5.09
CA GLU A 34 -5.52 -0.79 6.39
C GLU A 34 -4.26 0.08 6.33
N LEU A 35 -3.33 -0.22 5.41
CA LEU A 35 -2.09 0.52 5.24
C LEU A 35 -2.34 2.00 4.93
N ARG A 36 -3.32 2.30 4.06
CA ARG A 36 -3.72 3.70 3.80
C ARG A 36 -4.16 4.43 5.06
N ARG A 37 -4.97 3.79 5.91
CA ARG A 37 -5.43 4.40 7.17
C ARG A 37 -4.28 4.60 8.15
N GLU A 38 -3.37 3.63 8.24
CA GLU A 38 -2.16 3.72 9.05
C GLU A 38 -1.28 4.89 8.60
N LEU A 39 -1.00 5.01 7.31
CA LEU A 39 -0.22 6.11 6.74
C LEU A 39 -0.89 7.47 6.98
N MET A 40 -2.22 7.58 6.77
CA MET A 40 -2.96 8.81 7.07
C MET A 40 -2.82 9.20 8.55
N ALA A 41 -2.91 8.24 9.47
CA ALA A 41 -2.82 8.48 10.90
C ALA A 41 -1.41 8.90 11.32
N ILE A 42 -0.38 8.23 10.80
CA ILE A 42 1.03 8.60 11.04
C ILE A 42 1.29 10.00 10.48
N ALA A 43 0.91 10.26 9.23
CA ALA A 43 1.09 11.57 8.61
C ALA A 43 0.38 12.67 9.42
N ALA A 44 -0.86 12.45 9.83
CA ALA A 44 -1.63 13.41 10.61
C ALA A 44 -0.97 13.73 11.96
N LYS A 45 -0.54 12.69 12.68
CA LYS A 45 0.12 12.84 13.98
C LYS A 45 1.46 13.54 13.83
N SER A 46 2.28 13.12 12.88
CA SER A 46 3.60 13.70 12.62
C SER A 46 3.53 15.12 12.07
N ALA A 47 2.54 15.45 11.23
CA ALA A 47 2.37 16.81 10.72
C ALA A 47 2.07 17.81 11.85
N SER A 48 1.42 17.37 12.93
CA SER A 48 1.11 18.23 14.09
C SER A 48 2.33 18.58 14.95
N SER A 49 3.45 17.86 14.82
CA SER A 49 4.69 18.17 15.53
C SER A 49 5.63 19.09 14.74
N ILE A 50 5.26 19.47 13.51
CA ILE A 50 6.07 20.38 12.68
C ILE A 50 5.72 21.83 13.01
N ASP A 51 6.71 22.63 13.40
CA ASP A 51 6.53 24.07 13.57
C ASP A 51 6.44 24.77 12.22
N ALA A 52 5.23 25.17 11.84
CA ALA A 52 4.95 25.88 10.60
C ALA A 52 5.68 27.23 10.51
N ALA A 53 5.95 27.91 11.63
CA ALA A 53 6.64 29.19 11.63
C ALA A 53 8.13 29.03 11.28
N THR A 54 8.79 28.01 11.85
CA THR A 54 10.16 27.62 11.46
C THR A 54 10.19 27.15 10.02
N LEU A 55 9.25 26.31 9.59
CA LEU A 55 9.17 25.81 8.21
C LEU A 55 9.10 26.94 7.18
N ALA A 56 8.31 27.99 7.45
CA ALA A 56 8.13 29.12 6.55
C ALA A 56 9.39 30.00 6.37
N ARG A 57 10.39 29.88 7.25
CA ARG A 57 11.64 30.63 7.19
C ARG A 57 12.72 29.94 6.36
N ILE A 58 12.50 28.70 5.93
CA ILE A 58 13.46 27.94 5.12
C ILE A 58 13.52 28.56 3.72
N PRO A 59 14.71 29.00 3.25
CA PRO A 59 14.87 29.48 1.88
C PRO A 59 14.58 28.36 0.88
N LEU A 60 13.68 28.61 -0.08
CA LEU A 60 13.31 27.66 -1.13
C LEU A 60 14.28 27.74 -2.32
N THR A 61 15.55 27.52 -1.99
CA THR A 61 16.69 27.51 -2.91
C THR A 61 17.59 26.34 -2.52
N MET A 62 18.43 25.87 -3.44
CA MET A 62 19.32 24.73 -3.17
C MET A 62 20.14 24.88 -1.89
N ASP A 63 20.68 26.08 -1.60
CA ASP A 63 21.46 26.37 -0.38
C ASP A 63 20.61 26.52 0.90
N GLY A 64 19.29 26.43 0.80
CA GLY A 64 18.37 26.52 1.93
C GLY A 64 18.53 25.36 2.92
N ASP A 65 19.11 24.24 2.47
CA ASP A 65 19.41 23.09 3.31
C ASP A 65 20.49 23.36 4.38
N LYS A 66 21.27 24.43 4.19
CA LYS A 66 22.29 24.92 5.15
C LYS A 66 21.69 25.79 6.26
N SER A 67 20.41 26.14 6.17
CA SER A 67 19.76 26.98 7.19
C SER A 67 19.54 26.22 8.51
N PRO A 68 19.64 26.90 9.67
CA PRO A 68 19.34 26.26 10.95
C PRO A 68 17.88 25.79 11.05
N GLU A 69 16.95 26.50 10.40
CA GLU A 69 15.54 26.13 10.32
C GLU A 69 15.35 24.82 9.56
N TYR A 70 16.04 24.65 8.42
CA TYR A 70 16.00 23.37 7.69
C TYR A 70 16.50 22.24 8.57
N LYS A 71 17.64 22.42 9.25
CA LYS A 71 18.20 21.39 10.13
C LYS A 71 17.23 21.00 11.24
N ALA A 72 16.57 21.97 11.88
CA ALA A 72 15.60 21.70 12.95
C ALA A 72 14.41 20.85 12.47
N ILE A 73 13.86 21.17 11.30
CA ILE A 73 12.78 20.39 10.70
C ILE A 73 13.29 19.02 10.23
N PHE A 74 14.46 18.96 9.60
CA PHE A 74 15.08 17.71 9.15
C PHE A 74 15.30 16.74 10.31
N ASP A 75 15.84 17.20 11.44
CA ASP A 75 16.03 16.38 12.65
C ASP A 75 14.68 15.84 13.17
N THR A 76 13.61 16.66 13.08
CA THR A 76 12.24 16.22 13.43
C THR A 76 11.74 15.12 12.49
N LEU A 77 12.00 15.25 11.18
CA LEU A 77 11.62 14.22 10.21
C LEU A 77 12.40 12.91 10.42
N LEU A 78 13.68 12.99 10.81
CA LEU A 78 14.45 11.80 11.18
C LEU A 78 13.84 11.09 12.39
N GLN A 79 13.46 11.82 13.44
CA GLN A 79 12.78 11.23 14.60
C GLN A 79 11.46 10.55 14.22
N ILE A 80 10.70 11.12 13.27
CA ILE A 80 9.49 10.50 12.73
C ILE A 80 9.84 9.18 12.02
N LYS A 81 10.88 9.17 11.18
CA LYS A 81 11.32 7.97 10.45
C LYS A 81 11.78 6.86 11.42
N GLU A 82 12.48 7.21 12.49
CA GLU A 82 12.88 6.28 13.56
C GLU A 82 11.69 5.74 14.35
N ALA A 83 10.70 6.60 14.67
CA ALA A 83 9.53 6.22 15.43
C ALA A 83 8.58 5.28 14.67
N TYR A 84 8.56 5.34 13.34
CA TYR A 84 7.65 4.56 12.50
C TYR A 84 8.43 3.71 11.47
N PRO A 85 8.82 2.47 11.81
CA PRO A 85 9.59 1.60 10.91
C PRO A 85 8.90 1.26 9.57
N ILE A 86 7.61 1.55 9.41
CA ILE A 86 6.88 1.41 8.14
C ILE A 86 7.24 2.51 7.13
N VAL A 87 7.71 3.67 7.61
CA VAL A 87 8.05 4.83 6.80
C VAL A 87 9.42 4.63 6.16
N LYS A 88 9.44 4.59 4.83
CA LYS A 88 10.65 4.56 4.00
C LYS A 88 11.16 5.96 3.73
N TYR A 89 10.27 6.86 3.31
CA TYR A 89 10.58 8.26 3.01
C TYR A 89 9.66 9.19 3.79
N VAL A 90 10.20 10.33 4.21
CA VAL A 90 9.43 11.41 4.84
C VAL A 90 10.00 12.75 4.39
N TYR A 91 9.12 13.60 3.88
CA TYR A 91 9.48 14.87 3.27
C TYR A 91 8.31 15.85 3.36
N ILE A 92 8.58 17.12 3.09
CA ILE A 92 7.59 18.20 3.15
C ILE A 92 7.53 18.88 1.80
N LEU A 93 6.31 19.05 1.29
CA LEU A 93 6.02 19.81 0.07
C LEU A 93 5.15 21.03 0.39
N THR A 94 5.37 22.12 -0.33
CA THR A 94 4.51 23.31 -0.30
C THR A 94 4.01 23.67 -1.70
N ASN A 95 2.95 24.47 -1.77
CA ASN A 95 2.41 24.93 -3.04
C ASN A 95 3.37 25.92 -3.71
N THR A 96 3.39 25.88 -5.05
CA THR A 96 3.96 26.96 -5.86
C THR A 96 2.84 27.90 -6.34
N ASN A 97 3.19 28.89 -7.15
CA ASN A 97 2.20 29.73 -7.84
C ASN A 97 1.51 28.99 -9.00
N GLU A 98 2.03 27.83 -9.41
CA GLU A 98 1.47 27.01 -10.48
C GLU A 98 0.60 25.89 -9.90
N PRO A 99 -0.71 25.83 -10.25
CA PRO A 99 -1.61 24.82 -9.73
C PRO A 99 -1.15 23.39 -10.03
N GLY A 100 -1.05 22.57 -8.98
CA GLY A 100 -0.64 21.17 -9.08
C GLY A 100 0.87 20.95 -9.18
N ILE A 101 1.67 22.03 -9.27
CA ILE A 101 3.12 21.96 -9.11
C ILE A 101 3.45 22.33 -7.66
N LEU A 102 4.07 21.39 -6.97
CA LEU A 102 4.57 21.57 -5.61
C LEU A 102 6.08 21.80 -5.64
N GLN A 103 6.63 22.15 -4.49
CA GLN A 103 8.07 22.21 -4.32
C GLN A 103 8.50 21.67 -2.96
N PHE A 104 9.67 21.06 -2.94
CA PHE A 104 10.26 20.52 -1.72
C PHE A 104 10.66 21.63 -0.76
N VAL A 105 10.43 21.40 0.52
CA VAL A 105 10.89 22.26 1.61
C VAL A 105 11.98 21.55 2.40
N VAL A 106 11.70 20.32 2.84
CA VAL A 106 12.64 19.47 3.57
C VAL A 106 12.48 18.03 3.11
N ASP A 107 13.60 17.35 2.87
CA ASP A 107 13.66 15.94 2.54
C ASP A 107 14.61 15.26 3.53
N ALA A 108 14.07 14.28 4.28
CA ALA A 108 14.76 13.57 5.35
C ALA A 108 15.70 12.47 4.83
N ASP A 109 15.76 12.25 3.53
CA ASP A 109 16.67 11.27 2.98
C ASP A 109 18.14 11.69 3.07
N PRO A 110 19.03 10.72 3.37
CA PRO A 110 20.45 11.01 3.42
C PRO A 110 20.93 11.42 2.02
N LEU A 111 21.81 12.42 1.98
CA LEU A 111 22.57 12.71 0.77
C LEU A 111 23.35 11.44 0.38
N PRO A 112 23.16 10.91 -0.84
CA PRO A 112 23.95 9.77 -1.26
C PRO A 112 25.39 10.20 -1.46
N ALA A 113 26.32 9.27 -1.17
CA ALA A 113 27.75 9.49 -1.36
C ALA A 113 28.12 9.81 -2.83
N ILE A 114 27.26 9.43 -3.78
CA ILE A 114 27.37 9.76 -5.20
C ILE A 114 25.99 10.23 -5.66
N ILE A 115 25.88 11.48 -6.12
CA ILE A 115 24.67 11.97 -6.75
C ILE A 115 24.56 11.29 -8.12
N THR A 116 23.73 10.26 -8.22
CA THR A 116 23.34 9.65 -9.49
C THR A 116 21.95 10.13 -9.89
N ALA A 117 21.62 10.04 -11.19
CA ALA A 117 20.29 10.39 -11.70
C ALA A 117 19.13 9.56 -11.08
N LYS A 118 19.42 8.49 -10.33
CA LYS A 118 18.44 7.62 -9.66
C LYS A 118 18.40 7.77 -8.14
N SER A 119 19.22 8.64 -7.55
CA SER A 119 19.34 8.77 -6.10
C SER A 119 19.50 10.24 -5.72
N GLN A 120 18.64 11.12 -6.19
CA GLN A 120 18.67 12.51 -5.73
C GLN A 120 17.75 12.65 -4.52
N ARG A 121 18.34 12.97 -3.37
CA ARG A 121 17.64 13.72 -2.33
C ARG A 121 17.17 15.04 -2.96
N SER A 122 15.95 15.46 -2.64
CA SER A 122 15.45 16.74 -3.13
C SER A 122 15.93 17.90 -2.26
N PHE A 123 16.26 19.02 -2.90
CA PHE A 123 16.67 20.26 -2.23
C PHE A 123 15.47 21.20 -2.06
N PRO A 124 15.54 22.15 -1.10
CA PRO A 124 14.52 23.19 -1.00
C PRO A 124 14.32 23.92 -2.33
N GLY A 125 13.07 24.04 -2.76
CA GLY A 125 12.69 24.68 -4.01
C GLY A 125 12.61 23.75 -5.23
N ASP A 126 13.11 22.51 -5.15
CA ASP A 126 12.96 21.52 -6.23
C ASP A 126 11.49 21.31 -6.54
N LYS A 127 11.14 21.30 -7.83
CA LYS A 127 9.75 21.20 -8.28
C LYS A 127 9.30 19.76 -8.38
N TYR A 128 8.05 19.52 -8.01
CA TYR A 128 7.40 18.22 -8.09
C TYR A 128 6.03 18.36 -8.76
N ASP A 129 5.80 17.58 -9.81
CA ASP A 129 4.50 17.55 -10.50
C ASP A 129 3.53 16.61 -9.77
N ALA A 130 2.64 17.20 -8.98
CA ALA A 130 1.65 16.46 -8.20
C ALA A 130 0.32 16.25 -8.93
N ARG A 131 0.19 16.64 -10.22
CA ARG A 131 -1.09 16.61 -10.94
C ARG A 131 -1.66 15.20 -11.12
N SER A 132 -0.79 14.20 -11.22
CA SER A 132 -1.16 12.77 -11.28
C SER A 132 -1.44 12.16 -9.90
N TYR A 133 -1.23 12.89 -8.80
CA TYR A 133 -1.30 12.40 -7.43
C TYR A 133 -2.42 13.11 -6.65
N PRO A 134 -3.70 12.75 -6.89
CA PRO A 134 -4.83 13.40 -6.21
C PRO A 134 -4.81 13.14 -4.69
N GLY A 135 -4.18 12.06 -4.23
CA GLY A 135 -3.98 11.82 -2.80
C GLY A 135 -3.16 12.96 -2.19
N MET A 136 -2.00 13.24 -2.76
CA MET A 136 -1.09 14.30 -2.33
C MET A 136 -1.77 15.67 -2.27
N LEU A 137 -2.47 16.06 -3.34
CA LEU A 137 -3.18 17.34 -3.40
C LEU A 137 -4.30 17.45 -2.34
N ASN A 138 -4.99 16.35 -2.05
CA ASN A 138 -5.98 16.31 -0.97
C ASN A 138 -5.34 16.44 0.43
N GLY A 139 -4.04 16.17 0.57
CA GLY A 139 -3.27 16.35 1.79
C GLY A 139 -3.37 17.76 2.37
N PHE A 140 -3.49 18.78 1.52
CA PHE A 140 -3.69 20.17 1.98
C PHE A 140 -5.05 20.40 2.65
N ARG A 141 -6.06 19.57 2.36
CA ARG A 141 -7.42 19.68 2.95
C ARG A 141 -7.56 18.86 4.23
N GLY A 142 -6.74 17.82 4.41
CA GLY A 142 -6.78 16.92 5.55
C GLY A 142 -5.95 15.66 5.30
N PRO A 143 -5.87 14.76 6.28
CA PRO A 143 -5.20 13.49 6.12
C PRO A 143 -5.72 12.74 4.90
N SER A 144 -4.82 12.24 4.07
CA SER A 144 -5.13 11.54 2.82
C SER A 144 -4.02 10.56 2.45
N ALA A 145 -4.25 9.72 1.43
CA ALA A 145 -3.29 8.74 0.98
C ALA A 145 -3.56 8.35 -0.47
N ASP A 146 -2.57 7.72 -1.11
CA ASP A 146 -2.64 7.23 -2.47
C ASP A 146 -3.56 6.02 -2.65
N ARG A 147 -4.49 6.10 -3.60
CA ARG A 147 -5.52 5.06 -3.81
C ARG A 147 -4.93 3.75 -4.30
N LYS A 148 -3.84 3.82 -5.03
CA LYS A 148 -3.11 2.71 -5.62
C LYS A 148 -1.64 2.86 -5.23
N ILE A 149 -0.89 1.79 -5.43
CA ILE A 149 0.57 1.87 -5.40
C ILE A 149 1.03 2.78 -6.53
N SER A 150 1.96 3.66 -6.23
CA SER A 150 2.59 4.60 -7.14
C SER A 150 3.99 4.09 -7.52
N MET A 151 4.46 4.47 -8.70
CA MET A 151 5.82 4.19 -9.14
C MET A 151 6.44 5.49 -9.69
N ASP A 152 7.59 5.88 -9.15
CA ASP A 152 8.33 7.08 -9.53
C ASP A 152 9.84 6.85 -9.37
N ASP A 153 10.62 7.94 -9.37
CA ASP A 153 12.08 7.93 -9.24
C ASP A 153 12.56 7.34 -7.90
N TRP A 154 11.70 7.28 -6.88
CA TRP A 154 11.98 6.71 -5.56
C TRP A 154 11.44 5.26 -5.41
N GLY A 155 10.97 4.68 -6.52
CA GLY A 155 10.59 3.28 -6.64
C GLY A 155 9.08 3.06 -6.50
N VAL A 156 8.69 1.94 -5.91
CA VAL A 156 7.29 1.51 -5.84
C VAL A 156 6.78 1.73 -4.42
N THR A 157 5.88 2.70 -4.24
CA THR A 157 5.49 3.22 -2.92
C THR A 157 3.97 3.27 -2.74
N LEU A 158 3.56 3.30 -1.48
CA LEU A 158 2.23 3.74 -1.08
C LEU A 158 2.40 4.90 -0.11
N SER A 159 1.73 6.02 -0.39
CA SER A 159 2.02 7.27 0.30
C SER A 159 0.84 7.78 1.10
N GLY A 160 1.14 8.43 2.24
CA GLY A 160 0.21 9.15 3.09
C GLY A 160 0.61 10.61 3.25
N TYR A 161 -0.39 11.47 3.42
CA TYR A 161 -0.23 12.92 3.43
C TYR A 161 -1.07 13.54 4.52
N ALA A 162 -0.58 14.62 5.12
CA ALA A 162 -1.36 15.43 6.05
C ALA A 162 -0.93 16.90 6.01
N PRO A 163 -1.85 17.83 6.28
CA PRO A 163 -1.55 19.25 6.21
C PRO A 163 -0.72 19.69 7.41
N ILE A 164 0.33 20.46 7.16
CA ILE A 164 1.01 21.27 8.15
C ILE A 164 0.31 22.62 8.15
N LYS A 165 -0.28 22.99 9.29
CA LYS A 165 -1.11 24.18 9.43
C LYS A 165 -0.36 25.26 10.20
N ASP A 166 -0.53 26.50 9.76
CA ASP A 166 -0.09 27.66 10.54
C ASP A 166 -0.99 27.90 11.77
N ALA A 167 -0.64 28.90 12.59
CA ALA A 167 -1.42 29.29 13.77
C ALA A 167 -2.86 29.72 13.45
N GLY A 168 -3.13 30.13 12.19
CA GLY A 168 -4.47 30.45 11.71
C GLY A 168 -5.27 29.23 11.22
N GLY A 169 -4.69 28.03 11.28
CA GLY A 169 -5.31 26.80 10.81
C GLY A 169 -5.26 26.60 9.29
N LYS A 170 -4.57 27.48 8.55
CA LYS A 170 -4.39 27.38 7.10
C LYS A 170 -3.27 26.39 6.80
N ALA A 171 -3.51 25.45 5.89
CA ALA A 171 -2.47 24.54 5.42
C ALA A 171 -1.43 25.28 4.57
N VAL A 172 -0.18 25.34 5.06
CA VAL A 172 0.94 26.01 4.39
C VAL A 172 1.86 25.01 3.67
N ALA A 173 1.83 23.75 4.10
CA ALA A 173 2.58 22.65 3.50
C ALA A 173 1.85 21.33 3.76
N ILE A 174 2.36 20.24 3.21
CA ILE A 174 1.97 18.88 3.54
C ILE A 174 3.20 18.09 3.99
N LEU A 175 3.01 17.28 5.03
CA LEU A 175 3.92 16.20 5.35
C LEU A 175 3.56 15.00 4.46
N CYS A 176 4.54 14.48 3.76
CA CYS A 176 4.44 13.30 2.92
C CYS A 176 5.23 12.17 3.58
N ILE A 177 4.63 10.99 3.66
CA ILE A 177 5.29 9.76 4.08
C ILE A 177 5.06 8.66 3.06
N ASP A 178 6.11 7.93 2.73
CA ASP A 178 6.03 6.82 1.80
C ASP A 178 6.42 5.52 2.50
N MET A 179 5.68 4.46 2.23
CA MET A 179 6.09 3.10 2.57
C MET A 179 6.49 2.32 1.32
N ASP A 180 7.39 1.37 1.49
CA ASP A 180 7.74 0.41 0.43
C ASP A 180 6.54 -0.49 0.09
N ALA A 181 6.11 -0.48 -1.16
CA ALA A 181 5.00 -1.33 -1.62
C ALA A 181 5.32 -2.83 -1.53
N GLY A 182 6.60 -3.20 -1.49
CA GLY A 182 7.09 -4.55 -1.24
C GLY A 182 6.51 -5.18 0.03
N ARG A 183 6.14 -4.37 1.03
CA ARG A 183 5.44 -4.85 2.23
C ARG A 183 4.05 -5.41 1.95
N LEU A 184 3.29 -4.78 1.04
CA LEU A 184 1.99 -5.31 0.61
C LEU A 184 2.18 -6.63 -0.14
N TYR A 185 3.17 -6.69 -1.03
CA TYR A 185 3.48 -7.92 -1.77
C TYR A 185 3.96 -9.06 -0.87
N ALA A 186 4.82 -8.77 0.12
CA ALA A 186 5.29 -9.75 1.09
C ALA A 186 4.14 -10.33 1.93
N TYR A 187 3.19 -9.48 2.36
CA TYR A 187 1.97 -9.93 3.01
C TYR A 187 1.12 -10.84 2.10
N LEU A 188 0.92 -10.44 0.83
CA LEU A 188 0.16 -11.26 -0.12
C LEU A 188 0.82 -12.61 -0.40
N GLN A 189 2.16 -12.67 -0.38
CA GLN A 189 2.90 -13.93 -0.51
C GLN A 189 2.78 -14.82 0.73
N SER A 190 2.73 -14.25 1.94
CA SER A 190 2.61 -15.03 3.18
C SER A 190 1.21 -15.64 3.38
N VAL A 191 0.16 -15.01 2.87
CA VAL A 191 -1.21 -15.57 2.91
C VAL A 191 -1.48 -16.58 1.79
N ARG A 192 -0.67 -16.56 0.72
CA ARG A 192 -0.80 -17.46 -0.43
C ARG A 192 -0.80 -18.96 -0.06
N PRO A 193 0.12 -19.50 0.75
CA PRO A 193 0.11 -20.92 1.11
C PRO A 193 -1.13 -21.33 1.93
N ILE A 194 -1.67 -20.45 2.78
CA ILE A 194 -2.90 -20.72 3.55
C ILE A 194 -4.08 -20.94 2.59
N ILE A 195 -4.17 -20.09 1.57
CA ILE A 195 -5.19 -20.23 0.52
C ILE A 195 -5.01 -21.57 -0.22
N PHE A 196 -3.78 -21.93 -0.60
CA PHE A 196 -3.50 -23.22 -1.25
C PHE A 196 -3.83 -24.43 -0.37
N LEU A 197 -3.58 -24.36 0.94
CA LEU A 197 -3.92 -25.41 1.89
C LEU A 197 -5.45 -25.62 1.96
N LEU A 198 -6.23 -24.53 2.04
CA LEU A 198 -7.68 -24.59 2.00
C LEU A 198 -8.17 -25.26 0.70
N TRP A 199 -7.53 -24.95 -0.43
CA TRP A 199 -7.82 -25.62 -1.71
C TRP A 199 -7.49 -27.11 -1.70
N ALA A 200 -6.35 -27.49 -1.12
CA ALA A 200 -5.95 -28.89 -1.00
C ALA A 200 -6.96 -29.68 -0.16
N LEU A 201 -7.50 -29.10 0.91
CA LEU A 201 -8.54 -29.72 1.74
C LEU A 201 -9.86 -29.90 0.99
N VAL A 202 -10.30 -28.88 0.25
CA VAL A 202 -11.50 -28.99 -0.61
C VAL A 202 -11.30 -30.07 -1.67
N ALA A 203 -10.16 -30.09 -2.34
CA ALA A 203 -9.83 -31.11 -3.35
C ALA A 203 -9.81 -32.52 -2.75
N ALA A 204 -9.21 -32.70 -1.56
CA ALA A 204 -9.18 -33.97 -0.86
C ALA A 204 -10.60 -34.45 -0.49
N ALA A 205 -11.47 -33.56 -0.01
CA ALA A 205 -12.87 -33.89 0.28
C ALA A 205 -13.64 -34.32 -0.98
N VAL A 206 -13.43 -33.64 -2.11
CA VAL A 206 -14.02 -34.02 -3.40
C VAL A 206 -13.53 -35.40 -3.84
N ILE A 207 -12.23 -35.67 -3.74
CA ILE A 207 -11.65 -36.97 -4.10
C ILE A 207 -12.21 -38.07 -3.19
N ALA A 208 -12.28 -37.85 -1.88
CA ALA A 208 -12.85 -38.81 -0.93
C ALA A 208 -14.30 -39.14 -1.26
N PHE A 209 -15.12 -38.12 -1.57
CA PHE A 209 -16.52 -38.30 -1.99
C PHE A 209 -16.63 -39.09 -3.31
N MET A 210 -15.76 -38.81 -4.27
CA MET A 210 -15.71 -39.52 -5.55
C MET A 210 -15.32 -41.00 -5.38
N VAL A 211 -14.38 -41.30 -4.46
CA VAL A 211 -13.98 -42.67 -4.11
C VAL A 211 -15.13 -43.42 -3.43
N ASP A 212 -15.82 -42.82 -2.46
CA ASP A 212 -17.00 -43.41 -1.82
C ASP A 212 -18.08 -43.79 -2.85
N LEU A 213 -18.40 -42.88 -3.77
CA LEU A 213 -19.34 -43.15 -4.87
C LEU A 213 -18.88 -44.29 -5.80
N ALA A 214 -17.58 -44.44 -6.05
CA ALA A 214 -17.04 -45.53 -6.86
C ALA A 214 -17.11 -46.88 -6.14
N LEU A 215 -16.85 -46.92 -4.84
CA LEU A 215 -16.93 -48.11 -4.01
C LEU A 215 -18.37 -48.61 -3.87
N ARG A 216 -19.35 -47.71 -3.64
CA ARG A 216 -20.78 -48.05 -3.59
C ARG A 216 -21.27 -48.75 -4.86
N LYS A 217 -20.78 -48.35 -6.04
CA LYS A 217 -21.13 -48.99 -7.32
C LYS A 217 -20.54 -50.39 -7.48
N LYS A 218 -19.39 -50.67 -6.86
CA LYS A 218 -18.77 -52.01 -6.91
C LYS A 218 -19.44 -53.00 -5.95
N ILE A 219 -19.96 -52.52 -4.81
CA ILE A 219 -20.55 -53.37 -3.76
C ILE A 219 -22.00 -53.78 -4.09
N VAL A 220 -22.67 -53.12 -5.03
CA VAL A 220 -24.00 -53.54 -5.53
C VAL A 220 -23.87 -54.19 -6.93
N PRO A 221 -23.39 -55.45 -7.06
CA PRO A 221 -23.54 -56.20 -8.29
C PRO A 221 -24.92 -56.85 -8.35
N GLY A 222 -25.73 -56.46 -9.35
CA GLY A 222 -26.82 -57.25 -9.95
C GLY A 222 -27.58 -58.24 -9.08
N GLY A 223 -28.34 -57.78 -8.09
CA GLY A 223 -29.38 -58.58 -7.43
C GLY A 223 -30.75 -58.34 -8.06
N SER A 224 -31.11 -59.07 -9.12
CA SER A 224 -32.48 -59.54 -9.42
C SER A 224 -32.63 -60.00 -10.88
N SER A 225 -32.58 -61.32 -11.08
CA SER A 225 -33.50 -62.01 -11.98
C SER A 225 -33.57 -63.49 -11.59
N GLN A 226 -34.18 -63.76 -10.44
CA GLN A 226 -34.92 -64.99 -10.26
C GLN A 226 -36.39 -64.59 -10.15
N LYS A 227 -37.20 -65.04 -11.09
CA LYS A 227 -38.60 -65.40 -10.88
C LYS A 227 -39.09 -66.21 -12.09
N PRO A 228 -40.13 -67.04 -11.87
CA PRO A 228 -40.03 -68.49 -11.84
C PRO A 228 -40.11 -69.16 -13.21
#